data_AF-A0A5A7RY53-F1
#
_entry.id   AF-A0A5A7RY53-F1
#
_cell.length_a   1.000
_cell.length_b   1.000
_cell.length_c   1.000
_cell.angle_alpha   90.00
_cell.angle_beta   90.00
_cell.angle_gamma   90.00
#
_symmetry.space_group_name_H-M   'P 1'
#
loop_
_entity.id
_entity.type
_entity.pdbx_description
1 polymer ?
#
loop_
_entity_poly.entity_id
_entity_poly.type
_entity_poly.pdbx_seq_one_letter_code
_entity_poly.pdbx_strand_id
1 'polypeptide(L)' 'ALMERKAKMIVIANNCPEKEEVERIAADNNIPVYRFQRKGVDLGATCGKPFSISVFAVIDEGKVDLQKLLKES' A
#
# COMPACT_ATOMS: atom_id res chain seq x y z
N ALA A 1 -9.71 -8.10 1.38
CA ALA A 1 -9.29 -7.17 0.30
C ALA A 1 -8.31 -7.82 -0.69
N LEU A 2 -7.11 -8.21 -0.25
CA LEU A 2 -6.11 -8.91 -1.07
C LEU A 2 -6.62 -10.24 -1.62
N MET A 3 -7.12 -11.13 -0.75
CA MET A 3 -7.68 -12.44 -1.13
C MET A 3 -8.97 -12.37 -1.96
N GLU A 4 -9.71 -11.26 -1.82
CA GLU A 4 -10.97 -11.04 -2.55
C GLU A 4 -10.75 -10.26 -3.86
N ARG A 5 -9.50 -9.93 -4.22
CA ARG A 5 -9.13 -9.11 -5.39
C ARG A 5 -9.89 -7.78 -5.49
N LYS A 6 -10.23 -7.19 -4.34
CA LYS A 6 -10.92 -5.90 -4.26
C LYS A 6 -9.95 -4.72 -4.21
N ALA A 7 -8.66 -4.96 -3.92
CA ALA A 7 -7.67 -3.90 -3.86
C ALA A 7 -7.14 -3.58 -5.26
N LYS A 8 -7.17 -2.29 -5.61
CA LYS A 8 -6.55 -1.74 -6.82
C LYS A 8 -5.06 -1.47 -6.66
N MET A 9 -4.61 -1.22 -5.43
CA MET A 9 -3.20 -1.04 -5.07
C MET A 9 -3.01 -1.29 -3.57
N ILE A 10 -1.81 -1.74 -3.18
CA ILE A 10 -1.37 -1.83 -1.79
C ILE A 10 -0.24 -0.83 -1.56
N VAL A 11 -0.26 -0.16 -0.42
CA VAL A 11 0.84 0.69 0.04
C VAL A 11 1.47 0.07 1.27
N ILE A 12 2.79 -0.11 1.25
CA ILE A 12 3.55 -0.74 2.35
C ILE A 12 4.60 0.24 2.87
N ALA A 13 4.63 0.45 4.19
CA ALA A 13 5.68 1.22 4.86
C ALA A 13 7.01 0.45 4.90
N ASN A 14 8.13 1.17 4.90
CA ASN A 14 9.46 0.56 4.83
C ASN A 14 9.78 -0.37 6.03
N ASN A 15 9.22 -0.09 7.21
CA ASN A 15 9.40 -0.90 8.42
C ASN A 15 8.22 -1.86 8.68
N CYS A 16 7.45 -2.24 7.65
CA CYS A 16 6.41 -3.25 7.79
C CYS A 16 7.04 -4.61 8.18
N PRO A 17 6.60 -5.26 9.27
CA PRO A 17 7.18 -6.52 9.73
C PRO A 17 6.85 -7.72 8.83
N GLU A 18 5.70 -7.69 8.16
CA GLU A 18 5.18 -8.78 7.31
C GLU A 18 5.29 -8.41 5.81
N LYS A 19 6.32 -7.64 5.44
CA LYS A 19 6.43 -7.03 4.11
C LYS A 19 6.47 -8.10 3.01
N GLU A 20 7.31 -9.11 3.16
CA GLU A 20 7.51 -10.17 2.17
C GLU A 20 6.24 -11.00 1.97
N GLU A 21 5.51 -11.29 3.05
CA GLU A 21 4.24 -12.01 3.02
C GLU A 21 3.18 -11.21 2.24
N VAL A 22 3.02 -9.93 2.56
CA VAL A 22 2.05 -9.05 1.91
C VAL A 22 2.38 -8.87 0.43
N GLU A 23 3.66 -8.69 0.09
CA GLU A 23 4.12 -8.59 -1.30
C GLU A 23 3.86 -9.87 -2.10
N ARG A 24 4.09 -11.05 -1.50
CA ARG A 24 3.81 -12.33 -2.14
C ARG A 24 2.32 -12.49 -2.42
N ILE A 25 1.46 -12.25 -1.42
CA ILE A 25 0.00 -12.33 -1.59
C ILE A 25 -0.49 -11.34 -2.65
N ALA A 26 0.08 -10.12 -2.69
CA ALA A 26 -0.26 -9.12 -3.70
C ALA A 26 0.16 -9.58 -5.11
N ALA A 27 1.36 -10.15 -5.25
CA ALA A 27 1.85 -10.70 -6.51
C ALA A 27 0.98 -11.86 -7.03
N ASP A 28 0.62 -12.81 -6.16
CA ASP A 28 -0.27 -13.93 -6.50
C ASP A 28 -1.65 -13.48 -6.98
N ASN A 29 -2.09 -12.28 -6.56
CA ASN A 29 -3.36 -11.68 -6.94
C ASN A 29 -3.23 -10.59 -8.02
N ASN A 30 -2.05 -10.38 -8.60
CA ASN A 30 -1.75 -9.31 -9.57
C ASN A 30 -2.13 -7.90 -9.09
N ILE A 31 -1.97 -7.62 -7.79
CA ILE A 31 -2.26 -6.31 -7.21
C ILE A 31 -0.95 -5.52 -7.13
N PRO A 32 -0.88 -4.30 -7.71
CA PRO A 32 0.33 -3.51 -7.66
C PRO A 32 0.64 -3.05 -6.24
N VAL A 33 1.93 -3.06 -5.90
CA VAL A 33 2.44 -2.64 -4.59
C VAL A 33 3.27 -1.38 -4.74
N TYR A 34 2.89 -0.33 -4.02
CA TYR A 34 3.69 0.87 -3.84
C TYR A 34 4.47 0.79 -2.52
N ARG A 35 5.80 0.81 -2.63
CA ARG A 35 6.71 0.78 -1.48
C ARG A 35 6.95 2.19 -0.99
N PHE A 36 6.35 2.53 0.14
CA PHE A 36 6.57 3.81 0.78
C PHE A 36 7.92 3.81 1.52
N GLN A 37 8.82 4.72 1.12
CA GLN A 37 10.22 4.71 1.53
C GLN A 37 10.44 5.07 3.02
N ARG A 38 9.43 5.67 3.68
CA ARG A 38 9.50 6.08 5.09
C ARG A 38 8.78 5.07 6.01
N LYS A 39 8.82 5.32 7.32
CA LYS A 39 8.28 4.41 8.34
C LYS A 39 6.76 4.54 8.43
N GLY A 40 6.11 3.57 9.08
CA GLY A 40 4.67 3.54 9.24
C GLY A 40 4.10 4.73 10.02
N VAL A 41 4.89 5.35 10.90
CA VAL A 41 4.54 6.61 11.56
C VAL A 41 4.38 7.76 10.56
N ASP A 42 5.29 7.86 9.59
CA ASP A 42 5.23 8.87 8.52
C ASP A 42 4.07 8.57 7.56
N LEU A 43 3.81 7.29 7.30
CA LEU A 43 2.69 6.86 6.47
C LEU A 43 1.36 7.21 7.12
N GLY A 44 1.22 6.93 8.42
CA GLY A 44 0.07 7.32 9.23
C GLY A 44 -0.18 8.82 9.19
N ALA A 45 0.86 9.62 9.43
CA ALA A 45 0.80 11.08 9.33
C ALA A 45 0.41 11.56 7.92
N THR A 46 0.97 10.95 6.87
CA THR A 46 0.62 11.25 5.46
C THR A 46 -0.86 10.96 5.17
N CYS A 47 -1.43 9.92 5.80
CA CYS A 47 -2.85 9.58 5.72
C CYS A 47 -3.73 10.37 6.73
N GLY A 48 -3.18 11.31 7.49
CA GLY A 48 -3.91 12.09 8.50
C GLY A 48 -4.38 11.28 9.70
N LYS A 49 -3.68 10.20 10.04
CA LYS A 49 -4.00 9.33 11.19
C LYS A 49 -2.98 9.53 12.33
N PRO A 50 -3.43 9.58 13.60
CA PRO A 50 -2.55 9.77 14.75
C PRO A 50 -1.85 8.48 15.19
N PHE A 51 -1.74 7.49 14.31
CA PHE A 51 -1.14 6.17 14.60
C PHE A 51 -0.38 5.65 13.37
N SER A 52 0.59 4.78 13.62
CA SER A 52 1.39 4.16 12.57
C SER A 52 0.54 3.24 11.68
N ILE A 53 0.73 3.33 10.37
CA ILE A 53 0.13 2.42 9.39
C ILE A 53 1.27 1.61 8.76
N SER A 54 1.24 0.30 8.91
CA SER A 54 2.22 -0.58 8.27
C SER A 54 1.87 -0.86 6.80
N VAL A 55 0.59 -1.09 6.53
CA VAL A 55 0.04 -1.39 5.19
C VAL A 55 -1.37 -0.83 5.10
N PHE A 56 -1.77 -0.33 3.93
CA PHE A 56 -3.18 -0.14 3.60
C PHE A 56 -3.47 -0.52 2.14
N ALA A 57 -4.74 -0.81 1.85
CA ALA A 57 -5.22 -1.13 0.52
C ALA A 57 -6.07 0.01 -0.03
N VAL A 58 -5.82 0.40 -1.27
CA VAL A 58 -6.69 1.30 -2.04
C VAL A 58 -7.74 0.43 -2.72
N ILE A 59 -9.00 0.62 -2.34
CA ILE A 59 -10.15 -0.05 -2.95
C ILE A 59 -10.75 0.82 -4.08
N ASP A 60 -10.76 2.13 -3.85
CA ASP A 60 -11.25 3.14 -4.79
C ASP A 60 -10.30 4.35 -4.76
N GLU A 61 -9.91 4.81 -5.93
CA GLU A 61 -8.99 5.90 -6.22
C GLU A 61 -9.70 7.23 -6.45
N GLY A 62 -11.04 7.22 -6.55
CA GLY A 62 -11.86 8.37 -6.88
C GLY A 62 -11.42 9.03 -8.18
N LYS A 63 -10.75 10.19 -8.06
CA LYS A 63 -10.23 10.97 -9.19
C LYS A 63 -8.70 10.89 -9.34
N VAL A 64 -8.04 10.08 -8.52
CA VAL A 64 -6.57 9.98 -8.48
C VAL A 64 -6.11 8.94 -9.49
N ASP A 65 -5.11 9.29 -10.30
CA ASP A 65 -4.48 8.35 -11.22
C ASP A 65 -3.35 7.59 -10.51
N LEU A 66 -3.65 6.36 -10.06
CA LEU A 66 -2.69 5.50 -9.36
C LEU A 66 -1.50 5.08 -10.24
N GLN A 67 -1.63 5.09 -11.56
CA GLN A 67 -0.53 4.68 -12.44
C GLN A 67 0.64 5.66 -12.40
N LYS A 68 0.38 6.94 -12.08
CA LYS A 68 1.44 7.93 -11.90
C LYS A 68 2.28 7.62 -10.67
N LEU A 69 1.64 7.27 -9.56
CA LEU A 69 2.30 6.93 -8.30
C LEU A 69 3.18 5.69 -8.43
N LEU A 70 2.74 4.68 -9.19
CA LEU A 70 3.51 3.44 -9.42
C LEU A 70 4.75 3.64 -10.31
N LYS A 71 4.77 4.66 -11.17
CA LYS A 71 5.91 4.96 -12.05
C LYS A 71 7.01 5.77 -11.35
N GLU A 72 6.68 6.41 -10.23
CA GLU A 72 7.59 7.26 -9.46
C GLU A 72 8.26 6.52 -8.28
N SER A 73 7.91 5.25 -8.07
CA SER A 73 8.44 4.37 -7.00
C SER A 73 9.50 3.39 -7.43
#